data_AF-A0A3N7HJB7-F1
#
_entry.id   AF-A0A3N7HJB7-F1
#
_cell.length_a   1.000
_cell.length_b   1.000
_cell.length_c   1.000
_cell.angle_alpha   90.00
_cell.angle_beta   90.00
_cell.angle_gamma   90.00
#
_symmetry.space_group_name_H-M   'P 1'
#
loop_
_entity.id
_entity.type
_entity.pdbx_description
1 polymer ?
#
loop_
_entity_poly.entity_id
_entity_poly.type
_entity_poly.pdbx_seq_one_letter_code
_entity_poly.pdbx_strand_id
1 'polypeptide(L)' 'MSKPQHFVFALVEDYTHLAFACAVDPLRIANLISGKELYRWSYASLDGETAISSDGTAIVVQHRFESIPPCDRVFVL' A
#
# COMPACT_ATOMS: atom_id res chain seq x y z
N MET A 1 15.42 8.20 17.62
CA MET A 1 15.25 7.38 16.39
C MET A 1 14.12 8.00 15.58
N SER A 2 14.23 8.04 14.24
CA SER A 2 13.15 8.52 13.38
C SER A 2 11.93 7.62 13.51
N LYS A 3 10.72 8.21 13.53
CA LYS A 3 9.45 7.47 13.44
C LYS A 3 9.38 6.68 12.12
N PRO A 4 8.78 5.47 12.08
CA PRO A 4 8.55 4.75 10.83
C PRO A 4 7.73 5.62 9.86
N GLN A 5 8.09 5.62 8.57
CA GLN A 5 7.33 6.36 7.56
C GLN A 5 6.12 5.55 7.10
N HIS A 6 4.94 6.16 7.08
CA HIS A 6 3.70 5.53 6.68
C HIS A 6 3.34 5.86 5.22
N PHE A 7 3.14 4.82 4.41
CA PHE A 7 2.75 4.90 3.01
C PHE A 7 1.31 4.41 2.83
N VAL A 8 0.50 5.09 2.02
CA VAL A 8 -0.79 4.55 1.60
C VAL A 8 -0.76 4.28 0.10
N PHE A 9 -1.12 3.06 -0.28
CA PHE A 9 -1.31 2.67 -1.68
C PHE A 9 -2.81 2.70 -1.98
N ALA A 10 -3.24 3.72 -2.72
CA ALA A 10 -4.59 3.84 -3.23
C ALA A 10 -4.67 3.07 -4.56
N LEU A 11 -5.32 1.90 -4.51
CA LEU A 11 -5.44 0.97 -5.62
C LEU A 11 -6.71 1.29 -6.40
N VAL A 12 -6.58 1.90 -7.58
CA VAL A 12 -7.72 2.14 -8.46
C VAL A 12 -8.11 0.87 -9.19
N GLU A 13 -9.30 0.85 -9.77
CA GLU A 13 -9.73 -0.27 -10.61
C GLU A 13 -8.73 -0.53 -11.74
N ASP A 14 -8.41 -1.80 -11.99
CA ASP A 14 -7.50 -2.25 -13.04
C ASP A 14 -6.02 -1.82 -12.85
N TYR A 15 -5.61 -1.56 -11.60
CA TYR A 15 -4.22 -1.26 -11.28
C TYR A 15 -3.28 -2.41 -11.68
N THR A 16 -2.03 -2.08 -12.03
CA THR A 16 -1.04 -3.10 -12.41
C THR A 16 -0.51 -3.84 -11.17
N HIS A 17 -0.81 -5.14 -11.05
CA HIS A 17 -0.34 -5.97 -9.92
C HIS A 17 1.19 -5.94 -9.78
N LEU A 18 1.93 -6.01 -10.89
CA LEU A 18 3.40 -5.92 -10.87
C LEU A 18 3.90 -4.60 -10.27
N ALA A 19 3.26 -3.47 -10.60
CA ALA A 19 3.63 -2.17 -10.06
C ALA A 19 3.36 -2.10 -8.55
N PHE A 20 2.23 -2.64 -8.10
CA PHE A 20 1.91 -2.77 -6.68
C PHE A 20 2.97 -3.58 -5.92
N ALA A 21 3.33 -4.76 -6.42
CA ALA A 21 4.38 -5.59 -5.83
C ALA A 21 5.72 -4.85 -5.76
N CYS A 22 6.13 -4.22 -6.87
CA CYS A 22 7.37 -3.43 -6.93
C CYS A 22 7.37 -2.21 -6.00
N ALA A 23 6.21 -1.69 -5.61
CA ALA A 23 6.12 -0.57 -4.68
C ALA A 23 6.17 -1.01 -3.21
N VAL A 24 5.52 -2.14 -2.86
CA VAL A 24 5.43 -2.65 -1.49
C VAL A 24 6.66 -3.46 -1.08
N ASP A 25 7.14 -4.36 -1.94
CA ASP A 25 8.19 -5.30 -1.57
C ASP A 25 9.51 -4.64 -1.15
N PRO A 26 9.98 -3.55 -1.78
CA PRO A 26 11.18 -2.86 -1.31
C PRO A 26 11.05 -2.34 0.12
N LEU A 27 9.88 -1.82 0.52
CA LEU A 27 9.63 -1.36 1.90
C LEU A 27 9.71 -2.53 2.87
N ARG A 28 9.08 -3.66 2.51
CA ARG A 28 9.10 -4.90 3.29
C ARG A 28 10.51 -5.47 3.44
N ILE A 29 11.27 -5.50 2.35
CA ILE A 29 12.66 -5.99 2.32
C ILE A 29 13.58 -5.07 3.14
N ALA A 30 13.40 -3.76 3.05
CA ALA A 30 14.18 -2.82 3.87
C ALA A 30 13.92 -3.00 5.36
N ASN A 31 12.66 -3.22 5.76
CA ASN A 31 12.32 -3.58 7.14
C ASN A 31 12.99 -4.89 7.56
N LEU A 32 12.93 -5.92 6.70
CA LEU A 32 13.53 -7.24 6.96
C LEU A 32 15.06 -7.15 7.16
N ILE A 33 15.78 -6.54 6.21
CA ILE A 33 17.24 -6.45 6.24
C ILE A 33 17.71 -5.60 7.43
N SER A 34 16.98 -4.52 7.77
CA SER A 34 17.35 -3.64 8.87
C SER A 34 17.02 -4.21 10.25
N GLY A 35 16.16 -5.24 10.34
CA GLY A 35 15.60 -5.74 11.60
C GLY A 35 14.78 -4.70 12.36
N LYS A 36 14.33 -3.64 11.67
CA LYS A 36 13.61 -2.50 12.24
C LYS A 36 12.38 -2.20 11.39
N GLU A 37 11.38 -1.62 12.02
CA GLU A 37 10.23 -1.09 11.32
C GLU A 37 10.57 0.31 10.79
N LEU A 38 11.19 0.38 9.61
CA LEU A 38 11.51 1.65 8.94
C LEU A 38 10.28 2.23 8.25
N TYR A 39 9.43 1.34 7.73
CA TYR A 39 8.26 1.66 6.93
C TYR A 39 7.02 0.94 7.44
N ARG A 40 5.88 1.59 7.33
CA ARG A 40 4.54 1.00 7.45
C ARG A 40 3.77 1.31 6.18
N TRP A 41 2.79 0.48 5.85
CA TRP A 41 1.91 0.74 4.73
C TRP A 41 0.47 0.35 5.03
N SER A 42 -0.46 0.92 4.28
CA SER A 42 -1.87 0.53 4.23
C SER A 42 -2.37 0.63 2.79
N TYR A 43 -3.41 -0.13 2.49
CA TYR A 43 -4.06 -0.17 1.19
C TYR A 43 -5.41 0.50 1.29
N ALA A 44 -5.78 1.21 0.24
CA ALA A 44 -7.09 1.81 0.09
C ALA A 44 -7.69 1.49 -1.27
N SER A 45 -9.01 1.36 -1.33
CA SER A 45 -9.79 1.21 -2.56
C SER A 45 -11.00 2.15 -2.53
N LEU A 46 -11.77 2.16 -3.61
CA LEU A 46 -13.00 2.93 -3.69
C LEU A 46 -14.05 2.45 -2.69
N ASP A 47 -14.22 1.13 -2.54
CA ASP A 47 -15.21 0.52 -1.64
C ASP A 47 -14.69 0.34 -0.20
N GLY A 48 -13.36 0.33 -0.02
CA GLY A 48 -12.68 0.11 1.25
C GLY A 48 -12.62 -1.33 1.71
N GLU A 49 -13.00 -2.27 0.85
CA GLU A 49 -13.00 -3.69 1.14
C GLU A 49 -12.02 -4.43 0.24
N THR A 50 -12.08 -4.18 -1.08
CA THR A 50 -11.26 -4.92 -2.06
C THR A 50 -10.80 -4.03 -3.22
N ALA A 51 -9.67 -4.38 -3.84
CA ALA A 51 -9.23 -3.83 -5.12
C ALA A 51 -8.85 -4.97 -6.08
N ILE A 52 -9.30 -4.87 -7.33
CA ILE A 52 -9.02 -5.87 -8.38
C ILE A 52 -7.94 -5.32 -9.32
N SER A 53 -6.85 -6.06 -9.47
CA SER A 53 -5.76 -5.73 -10.39
C SER A 53 -6.07 -6.15 -11.83
N SER A 54 -5.24 -5.67 -12.75
CA SER A 54 -5.30 -5.97 -14.18
C SER A 54 -5.15 -7.45 -14.57
N ASP A 55 -4.68 -8.30 -13.64
CA ASP A 55 -4.59 -9.75 -13.82
C ASP A 55 -5.73 -10.52 -13.12
N GLY A 56 -6.71 -9.81 -12.57
CA GLY A 56 -7.86 -10.36 -11.87
C GLY A 56 -7.60 -10.74 -10.41
N THR A 57 -6.43 -10.43 -9.85
CA THR A 57 -6.14 -10.67 -8.43
C THR A 57 -6.93 -9.71 -7.55
N ALA A 58 -7.60 -10.26 -6.53
CA ALA A 58 -8.31 -9.47 -5.52
C ALA A 58 -7.44 -9.26 -4.27
N ILE A 59 -7.26 -7.99 -3.87
CA ILE A 59 -6.56 -7.61 -2.65
C ILE A 59 -7.53 -6.99 -1.66
N VAL A 60 -7.55 -7.49 -0.44
CA VAL A 60 -8.31 -6.89 0.67
C VAL A 60 -7.57 -5.63 1.16
N VAL A 61 -8.31 -4.54 1.34
CA VAL A 61 -7.75 -3.25 1.77
C VAL A 61 -8.20 -2.88 3.18
N GLN A 62 -7.61 -1.83 3.76
CA GLN A 62 -7.95 -1.38 5.13
C GLN A 62 -8.80 -0.11 5.13
N HIS A 63 -8.81 0.66 4.04
CA HIS A 63 -9.38 2.00 4.01
C HIS A 63 -10.15 2.27 2.71
N ARG A 64 -11.14 3.16 2.81
CA ARG A 64 -11.73 3.81 1.65
C ARG A 64 -10.92 5.04 1.25
N PHE A 65 -11.00 5.44 -0.01
CA PHE A 65 -10.39 6.70 -0.47
C PHE A 65 -10.83 7.93 0.33
N GLU A 66 -12.10 8.00 0.77
CA GLU A 66 -12.59 9.13 1.56
C GLU A 66 -12.14 9.12 3.02
N SER A 67 -11.54 8.01 3.49
CA SER A 67 -11.13 7.80 4.88
C SER A 67 -9.69 7.30 5.02
N ILE A 68 -8.81 7.76 4.12
CA ILE A 68 -7.37 7.48 4.19
C ILE A 68 -6.79 8.03 5.50
N PRO A 69 -6.02 7.22 6.26
CA PRO A 69 -5.41 7.66 7.51
C PRO A 69 -4.28 8.68 7.25
N PRO A 70 -3.88 9.45 8.28
CA PRO A 70 -2.67 10.26 8.20
C PRO A 70 -1.46 9.41 7.80
N CYS A 71 -0.75 9.86 6.77
CA CYS A 71 0.41 9.19 6.21
C CYS A 71 1.45 10.21 5.73
N ASP A 72 2.69 9.74 5.55
CA ASP A 72 3.77 10.57 5.04
C ASP A 72 3.74 10.66 3.51
N ARG A 73 3.23 9.62 2.83
CA ARG A 73 3.16 9.53 1.37
C ARG A 73 1.95 8.74 0.91
N VAL A 74 1.37 9.14 -0.22
CA VAL A 74 0.32 8.40 -0.94
C VAL A 74 0.82 8.06 -2.34
N PHE A 75 0.61 6.82 -2.76
CA PHE A 75 0.81 6.35 -4.13
C PHE A 75 -0.55 5.96 -4.70
N VAL A 76 -0.86 6.46 -5.89
CA VAL A 76 -2.04 6.05 -6.65
C VAL A 76 -1.57 5.08 -7.73
N LEU A 77 -2.12 3.87 -7.71
CA LEU A 77 -1.77 2.78 -8.61
C LEU A 77 -3.00 2.35 -9.40
#